data_AF-A0AAD6K5Z7-F1
#
_entry.id   AF-A0AAD6K5Z7-F1
#
_cell.length_a   1.000
_cell.length_b   1.000
_cell.length_c   1.000
_cell.angle_alpha   90.00
_cell.angle_beta   90.00
_cell.angle_gamma   90.00
#
_symmetry.space_group_name_H-M   'P 1'
#
loop_
_entity.id
_entity.type
_entity.pdbx_description
1 polymer ?
#
loop_
_entity_poly.entity_id
_entity_poly.type
_entity_poly.pdbx_seq_one_letter_code
_entity_poly.pdbx_strand_id
1 'polypeptide(L)'
;MEFAQLICRGCRTLLMYARGATTVRCSCCHIVNYAPGPNQVAHVNCGNCQTTLMYPSGAPSVKCAVCHYVTNVNVSTITVLRHYLN
;
A
#
# COMPACT_ATOMS: atom_id res chain seq x y z
N MET A 1 14.93 3.31 12.80
CA MET A 1 14.52 4.00 11.56
C MET A 1 14.10 2.92 10.58
N GLU A 2 12.82 2.85 10.21
CA GLU A 2 12.32 1.83 9.27
C GLU A 2 12.26 2.39 7.85
N PHE A 3 12.74 1.62 6.87
CA PHE A 3 12.74 2.00 5.47
C PHE A 3 11.61 1.29 4.71
N ALA A 4 11.14 1.94 3.66
CA ALA A 4 10.20 1.38 2.70
C ALA A 4 10.74 1.59 1.27
N GLN A 5 10.10 0.91 0.33
CA GLN A 5 10.47 0.95 -1.08
C GLN A 5 9.29 1.40 -1.94
N LEU A 6 9.59 2.12 -3.01
CA LEU A 6 8.63 2.39 -4.07
C LEU A 6 9.34 2.44 -5.42
N ILE A 7 8.60 2.20 -6.49
CA ILE A 7 9.11 2.28 -7.86
C ILE A 7 8.81 3.67 -8.41
N CYS A 8 9.84 4.35 -8.94
CA CYS A 8 9.65 5.65 -9.57
C CYS A 8 8.72 5.55 -10.78
N ARG A 9 7.72 6.44 -10.87
CA ARG A 9 6.77 6.47 -11.98
C ARG A 9 7.38 6.96 -13.30
N GLY A 10 8.49 7.68 -13.24
CA GLY A 10 9.20 8.18 -14.42
C GLY A 10 10.15 7.17 -15.03
N CYS A 11 11.21 6.82 -14.29
CA CYS A 11 12.30 5.99 -14.79
C CYS A 11 12.30 4.55 -14.27
N ARG A 12 11.25 4.14 -13.52
CA ARG A 12 11.11 2.79 -12.93
C ARG A 12 12.21 2.38 -11.94
N THR A 13 13.10 3.29 -11.55
CA THR A 13 14.11 3.03 -10.52
C THR A 13 13.45 2.71 -9.17
N LEU A 14 13.94 1.68 -8.48
CA LEU A 14 13.58 1.38 -7.11
C LEU A 14 14.15 2.44 -6.16
N LEU A 15 13.30 3.10 -5.39
CA LEU A 15 13.67 4.13 -4.44
C LEU A 15 13.49 3.61 -3.02
N MET A 16 14.52 3.75 -2.21
CA MET A 16 14.44 3.56 -0.76
C MET A 16 14.14 4.89 -0.08
N TYR A 17 13.24 4.88 0.89
CA TYR A 17 12.86 6.08 1.63
C TYR A 17 12.52 5.75 3.08
N ALA A 18 12.60 6.75 3.96
CA ALA A 18 12.19 6.60 5.36
C ALA A 18 10.67 6.52 5.46
N ARG A 19 10.14 5.55 6.23
CA ARG A 19 8.70 5.50 6.52
C ARG A 19 8.24 6.82 7.13
N GLY A 20 7.12 7.34 6.64
CA GLY A 20 6.58 8.64 7.05
C GLY A 20 6.82 9.77 6.03
N ALA A 21 7.71 9.59 5.06
CA ALA A 21 7.77 10.51 3.93
C ALA A 21 6.45 10.44 3.13
N THR A 22 5.87 11.59 2.81
CA THR A 22 4.68 11.69 1.94
C THR A 22 5.07 11.74 0.46
N THR A 23 6.28 12.19 0.17
CA THR A 23 6.84 12.25 -1.19
C THR A 23 8.31 11.85 -1.21
N VAL A 24 8.77 11.32 -2.33
CA VAL A 24 10.15 10.89 -2.58
C VAL A 24 10.58 11.39 -3.95
N ARG A 25 11.60 12.24 -4.00
CA ARG A 25 12.20 12.71 -5.26
C ARG A 25 13.17 11.66 -5.79
N CYS A 26 13.00 11.25 -7.04
CA CYS A 26 13.91 10.32 -7.70
C CYS A 26 15.26 11.01 -7.98
N SER A 27 16.37 10.40 -7.57
CA SER A 27 17.71 10.94 -7.87
C SER A 27 18.09 10.81 -9.35
N CYS A 28 17.46 9.89 -10.09
CA CYS A 28 17.78 9.63 -11.50
C CYS A 28 17.06 10.59 -12.45
N CYS A 29 15.74 10.76 -12.30
CA CYS A 29 14.92 11.57 -13.22
C CYS A 29 14.27 12.80 -12.56
N HIS A 30 14.54 13.05 -11.29
CA HIS A 30 14.01 14.17 -10.50
C HIS A 30 12.48 14.24 -10.34
N ILE A 31 11.73 13.27 -10.87
CA ILE A 31 10.28 13.16 -10.66
C ILE A 31 10.00 12.90 -9.17
N VAL A 32 9.04 13.65 -8.64
CA VAL A 32 8.50 13.48 -7.28
C VAL A 32 7.43 12.38 -7.30
N ASN A 33 7.60 11.38 -6.43
CA ASN A 33 6.71 10.23 -6.31
C ASN A 33 5.96 10.34 -4.98
N TYR A 34 4.65 10.16 -5.00
CA TYR A 34 3.86 10.07 -3.77
C TYR A 34 4.12 8.72 -3.11
N ALA A 35 4.56 8.76 -1.85
CA ALA A 35 4.72 7.58 -1.03
C ALA A 35 3.39 7.25 -0.33
N PRO A 36 3.04 5.95 -0.19
CA PRO A 36 1.89 5.56 0.61
C PRO A 36 2.09 6.03 2.05
N GLY A 37 1.15 6.84 2.55
CA GLY A 37 1.25 7.46 3.86
C GLY A 37 1.08 6.44 5.00
N PRO A 38 1.69 6.68 6.17
CA PRO A 38 1.65 5.76 7.33
C PRO A 38 0.25 5.57 7.93
N ASN A 39 -0.71 6.44 7.59
CA ASN A 39 -2.08 6.43 8.12
C ASN A 39 -3.14 6.12 7.04
N GLN A 40 -2.74 5.58 5.88
CA GLN A 40 -3.74 5.10 4.94
C GLN A 40 -4.36 3.82 5.49
N VAL A 41 -5.65 3.87 5.80
CA VAL A 41 -6.42 2.69 6.21
C VAL A 41 -6.94 2.04 4.94
N ALA A 42 -6.68 0.74 4.80
CA ALA A 42 -7.18 -0.09 3.73
C ALA A 42 -8.20 -1.10 4.27
N HIS A 43 -8.99 -1.65 3.36
CA HIS A 43 -10.05 -2.59 3.68
C HIS A 43 -9.81 -3.90 2.94
N VAL A 44 -10.05 -5.02 3.61
CA VAL A 44 -10.01 -6.35 3.00
C VAL A 44 -11.11 -7.21 3.59
N ASN A 45 -11.77 -8.03 2.78
CA ASN A 45 -12.72 -9.01 3.28
C ASN A 45 -11.98 -10.26 3.76
N CYS A 46 -12.33 -10.75 4.94
CA CYS A 46 -11.77 -12.00 5.47
C CYS A 46 -12.07 -13.16 4.53
N GLY A 47 -11.06 -13.92 4.13
CA GLY A 47 -11.22 -15.06 3.21
C GLY A 47 -12.09 -16.21 3.74
N ASN A 48 -12.36 -16.25 5.06
CA ASN A 48 -13.20 -17.28 5.68
C ASN A 48 -14.61 -16.77 6.03
N CYS A 49 -14.72 -15.75 6.89
CA CYS A 49 -16.02 -15.25 7.38
C CYS A 49 -16.57 -14.05 6.60
N GLN A 50 -15.90 -13.59 5.54
CA GLN A 50 -16.28 -12.44 4.70
C GLN A 50 -16.38 -11.08 5.40
N THR A 51 -16.14 -10.99 6.72
CA THR A 51 -16.16 -9.73 7.44
C THR A 51 -15.12 -8.75 6.88
N THR A 52 -15.49 -7.49 6.73
CA THR A 52 -14.56 -6.45 6.28
C THR A 52 -13.66 -6.01 7.43
N LEU A 53 -12.35 -6.07 7.20
CA LEU A 53 -11.31 -5.71 8.15
C LEU A 53 -10.65 -4.41 7.72
N MET A 54 -10.47 -3.50 8.66
CA MET A 54 -9.64 -2.31 8.50
C MET A 54 -8.21 -2.63 8.91
N TYR A 55 -7.23 -2.21 8.12
CA TYR A 55 -5.82 -2.44 8.42
C TYR A 55 -4.94 -1.31 7.88
N PRO A 56 -3.73 -1.10 8.43
CA PRO A 56 -2.78 -0.16 7.88
C PRO A 56 -2.34 -0.59 6.46
N SER A 57 -2.45 0.31 5.49
CA SER A 57 -2.05 0.05 4.10
C SER A 57 -0.60 -0.42 4.04
N GLY A 58 -0.36 -1.49 3.29
CA GLY A 58 0.98 -2.10 3.16
C GLY A 58 1.24 -3.26 4.12
N ALA A 59 0.29 -3.66 4.97
CA ALA A 59 0.39 -4.95 5.65
C ALA A 59 0.30 -6.10 4.61
N PRO A 60 1.22 -7.08 4.63
CA PRO A 60 1.18 -8.22 3.69
C PRO A 60 0.04 -9.20 4.00
N SER A 61 -0.47 -9.17 5.24
CA SER A 61 -1.56 -10.02 5.68
C SER A 61 -2.30 -9.36 6.84
N VAL A 62 -3.56 -9.76 7.03
CA VAL A 62 -4.44 -9.23 8.07
C VAL A 62 -5.12 -10.40 8.78
N LYS A 63 -4.99 -10.44 10.11
CA LYS A 63 -5.68 -11.43 10.95
C LYS A 63 -7.10 -10.95 11.24
N CYS A 64 -8.08 -11.79 10.96
CA CYS A 64 -9.46 -11.50 11.28
C CYS A 64 -9.68 -11.50 12.79
N ALA A 65 -10.24 -10.41 13.34
CA ALA A 65 -10.59 -10.32 14.75
C ALA A 65 -11.79 -11.22 15.14
N VAL A 66 -12.59 -11.65 14.15
CA VAL A 66 -13.80 -12.46 14.36
C VAL A 66 -13.49 -13.96 14.37
N CYS A 67 -12.82 -14.46 13.33
CA CYS A 67 -12.59 -15.90 13.15
C CYS A 67 -11.10 -16.30 13.18
N HIS A 68 -10.20 -15.38 13.50
CA HIS A 68 -8.75 -15.56 13.57
C HIS A 68 -8.05 -16.00 12.27
N TYR A 69 -8.78 -16.17 11.16
CA TYR A 69 -8.22 -16.48 9.84
C TYR A 69 -7.31 -15.36 9.34
N VAL A 70 -6.14 -15.72 8.81
CA VAL A 70 -5.17 -14.78 8.23
C VAL A 70 -5.43 -14.66 6.74
N THR A 71 -5.82 -13.47 6.31
CA THR A 71 -6.01 -13.15 4.89
C THR A 71 -4.75 -12.51 4.34
N ASN A 72 -4.14 -13.12 3.32
CA ASN A 72 -3.03 -12.49 2.61
C ASN A 72 -3.58 -11.34 1.77
N VAL A 73 -3.05 -10.15 2.03
CA VAL A 73 -3.32 -8.97 1.23
C VAL A 73 -2.38 -9.08 0.03
N ASN A 74 -2.80 -9.84 -0.98
CA ASN A 74 -2.19 -9.69 -2.28
C ASN A 74 -2.39 -8.23 -2.64
N VAL A 75 -1.30 -7.46 -2.74
CA VAL A 75 -1.30 -6.10 -3.25
C VAL A 75 -1.59 -6.15 -4.76
N SER A 76 -2.72 -6.73 -5.14
CA SER A 76 -3.33 -6.56 -6.43
C SER A 76 -3.82 -5.13 -6.46
N THR A 77 -2.92 -4.26 -6.90
CA THR A 77 -3.11 -3.02 -7.65
C THR A 77 -4.47 -2.86 -8.35
N ILE A 78 -5.58 -2.80 -7.62
CA ILE A 78 -6.92 -2.53 -8.15
C ILE A 78 -7.65 -1.60 -7.18
N THR A 79 -7.05 -0.46 -6.89
CA THR A 79 -7.82 0.78 -6.63
C THR A 79 -7.18 1.93 -7.42
N VAL A 80 -6.85 1.64 -8.69
CA VAL A 80 -6.69 2.66 -9.74
C VAL A 80 -7.70 2.36 -10.86
N LEU A 81 -8.85 1.77 -10.55
CA LEU A 81 -9.94 1.52 -11.51
C LEU A 81 -11.33 1.70 -10.88
N ARG A 82 -11.51 2.71 -10.00
CA ARG A 82 -12.86 3.19 -9.67
C ARG A 82 -13.04 4.71 -9.69
N HIS A 83 -11.99 5.48 -9.98
CA HIS A 83 -12.07 6.94 -10.11
C HIS A 83 -11.65 7.50 -11.48
N TYR A 84 -11.49 6.64 -12.51
CA TYR A 84 -11.24 7.08 -13.90
C TYR A 84 -12.24 6.45 -14.89
N LEU A 85 -13.48 6.28 -14.45
CA LEU A 85 -14.63 6.04 -15.32
C LEU A 85 -15.78 6.90 -14.80
N ASN A 86 -15.67 8.20 -15.06
CA ASN A 86 -16.79 9.04 -15.47
C ASN A 86 -16.21 10.13 -16.37
#